data_AF-F8CE65-F1
#
_entry.id   AF-F8CE65-F1
#
_cell.length_a   1.000
_cell.length_b   1.000
_cell.length_c   1.000
_cell.angle_alpha   90.00
_cell.angle_beta   90.00
_cell.angle_gamma   90.00
#
_symmetry.space_group_name_H-M   'P 1'
#
loop_
_entity.id
_entity.type
_entity.pdbx_description
1 polymer ?
#
loop_
_entity_poly.entity_id
_entity_poly.type
_entity_poly.pdbx_seq_one_letter_code
_entity_poly.pdbx_strand_id
1 'polypeptide(L)'
;MFCGAVLAGYSTTSGDCDDTRAEAYPDAPELCNGLDDNCDGQMETGVASRVWYLDSDRDGVGRMGPGTEACDPPSALHVEVTGDCDDERADVHPAAVETCNGVDDNCDGRVDESFTEGPGALGLACSEACDGTYACNSAGTGTECVGTPPAPLFTDADGDGEGNGEPVGEWCPGTRMPPMTATNTLDCDDADIATNTQGTEVCDGLDNDCDGQVDEEMSCGSLRRVVDPVLVGGNWRAVAAHPSGYPVWVAGLDGKLAVKMTATSPFVNHDGHSAARCGPAGNTLDWHAVWINPSNSYVVIAGEDGWVGEHNGGSCFAIQSDIPGTSDYFSGVVGVGTPTQVFAVSSLGHLYEWTSVTLRHDSPGRYWGLHALGDDSLFAVGSTGEAPPLTPVSNLFTRSAGWDLPGRHNLQGTGGYNGGLRAVWAADATLIYAVGDSGLVVKGSGQERDWERVLPPVGPSLNYVSVASPPGTRNAYVIGNEGSTGRLQRLTPAGWAKAPAFTPGEPGAPLRDIAMTSSSDFWIVGDDGHVYHFPES
;
A
#
# COMPACT_ATOMS: atom_id res chain seq x y z
N MET A 1 -34.49 37.08 113.00
CA MET A 1 -35.87 36.57 112.86
C MET A 1 -36.61 37.52 111.94
N PHE A 2 -36.77 37.14 110.67
CA PHE A 2 -37.66 37.82 109.73
C PHE A 2 -38.95 36.99 109.63
N CYS A 3 -40.11 37.64 109.63
CA CYS A 3 -41.43 37.02 109.56
C CYS A 3 -42.15 37.58 108.32
N GLY A 4 -42.04 36.89 107.19
CA GLY A 4 -42.64 37.28 105.91
C GLY A 4 -42.09 36.45 104.75
N ALA A 5 -42.91 36.22 103.73
CA ALA A 5 -42.68 35.32 102.60
C ALA A 5 -41.28 35.44 101.98
N VAL A 6 -40.70 34.30 101.61
CA VAL A 6 -39.36 34.17 101.03
C VAL A 6 -39.29 34.97 99.72
N LEU A 7 -38.30 35.86 99.60
CA LEU A 7 -38.04 36.66 98.39
C LEU A 7 -37.69 35.73 97.22
N ALA A 8 -38.09 36.10 95.99
CA ALA A 8 -37.68 35.37 94.80
C ALA A 8 -36.14 35.30 94.73
N GLY A 9 -35.60 34.07 94.64
CA GLY A 9 -34.15 33.80 94.70
C GLY A 9 -33.59 33.48 96.09
N TYR A 10 -34.43 33.39 97.13
CA TYR A 10 -34.02 32.94 98.47
C TYR A 10 -34.78 31.65 98.83
N SER A 11 -34.13 30.75 99.59
CA SER A 11 -34.69 29.48 100.07
C SER A 11 -34.69 29.43 101.60
N THR A 12 -35.67 28.72 102.20
CA THR A 12 -35.73 28.45 103.66
C THR A 12 -35.02 27.16 104.08
N THR A 13 -34.58 26.37 103.09
CA THR A 13 -33.80 25.15 103.25
C THR A 13 -32.40 25.43 102.71
N SER A 14 -31.38 25.19 103.53
CA SER A 14 -29.96 25.26 103.16
C SER A 14 -29.49 23.86 102.78
N GLY A 15 -28.71 23.74 101.71
CA GLY A 15 -28.16 22.44 101.28
C GLY A 15 -27.84 22.31 99.81
N ASP A 16 -28.16 23.30 98.97
CA ASP A 16 -27.60 23.43 97.63
C ASP A 16 -26.08 23.67 97.71
N CYS A 17 -25.35 22.98 96.84
CA CYS A 17 -23.90 23.10 96.71
C CYS A 17 -23.52 24.21 95.71
N ASP A 18 -24.47 24.69 94.90
CA ASP A 18 -24.34 25.85 94.01
C ASP A 18 -25.66 26.64 93.89
N ASP A 19 -25.78 27.74 94.65
CA ASP A 19 -26.93 28.66 94.68
C ASP A 19 -27.29 29.28 93.30
N THR A 20 -26.41 29.16 92.30
CA THR A 20 -26.63 29.74 90.96
C THR A 20 -27.25 28.78 89.96
N ARG A 21 -27.35 27.48 90.30
CA ARG A 21 -27.82 26.41 89.42
C ARG A 21 -29.06 25.73 89.98
N ALA A 22 -30.15 25.75 89.21
CA ALA A 22 -31.41 25.15 89.63
C ALA A 22 -31.34 23.62 89.69
N GLU A 23 -30.37 23.02 89.00
CA GLU A 23 -30.13 21.58 88.93
C GLU A 23 -29.27 21.05 90.10
N ALA A 24 -28.66 21.94 90.91
CA ALA A 24 -27.77 21.56 92.00
C ALA A 24 -28.50 21.58 93.36
N TYR A 25 -29.05 20.45 93.78
CA TYR A 25 -29.78 20.32 95.05
C TYR A 25 -29.68 18.90 95.62
N PRO A 26 -29.82 18.73 96.96
CA PRO A 26 -29.80 17.41 97.59
C PRO A 26 -30.75 16.41 96.92
N ASP A 27 -30.24 15.22 96.58
CA ASP A 27 -30.95 14.12 95.90
C ASP A 27 -31.32 14.39 94.42
N ALA A 28 -30.77 15.42 93.76
CA ALA A 28 -30.93 15.58 92.31
C ALA A 28 -30.34 14.38 91.53
N PRO A 29 -30.83 14.06 90.32
CA PRO A 29 -30.13 13.14 89.44
C PRO A 29 -28.83 13.77 88.94
N GLU A 30 -27.71 13.05 89.09
CA GLU A 30 -26.43 13.43 88.49
C GLU A 30 -26.55 13.52 86.95
N LEU A 31 -25.94 14.53 86.36
CA LEU A 31 -25.83 14.71 84.91
C LEU A 31 -24.37 14.53 84.46
N CYS A 32 -24.16 14.18 83.18
CA CYS A 32 -22.82 14.24 82.58
C CYS A 32 -22.42 15.71 82.35
N ASN A 33 -21.97 16.40 83.39
CA ASN A 33 -21.56 17.81 83.28
C ASN A 33 -20.29 18.12 84.09
N GLY A 34 -19.64 17.11 84.68
CA GLY A 34 -18.45 17.26 85.52
C GLY A 34 -18.69 18.00 86.83
N LEU A 35 -19.93 18.04 87.33
CA LEU A 35 -20.34 18.79 88.52
C LEU A 35 -21.11 17.86 89.48
N ASP A 36 -21.13 18.22 90.75
CA ASP A 36 -21.90 17.53 91.80
C ASP A 36 -23.30 18.16 91.83
N ASP A 37 -24.28 17.50 91.20
CA ASP A 37 -25.64 18.02 91.06
C ASP A 37 -26.50 17.64 92.27
N ASN A 38 -26.22 16.50 92.89
CA ASN A 38 -26.98 15.96 94.03
C ASN A 38 -26.43 16.37 95.40
N CYS A 39 -25.30 17.10 95.41
CA CYS A 39 -24.60 17.65 96.57
C CYS A 39 -24.14 16.60 97.60
N ASP A 40 -23.82 15.38 97.17
CA ASP A 40 -23.34 14.28 98.03
C ASP A 40 -21.80 14.21 98.12
N GLY A 41 -21.10 15.07 97.38
CA GLY A 41 -19.64 15.14 97.32
C GLY A 41 -19.00 14.19 96.30
N GLN A 42 -19.80 13.50 95.48
CA GLN A 42 -19.34 12.68 94.36
C GLN A 42 -19.95 13.21 93.06
N MET A 43 -19.08 13.49 92.08
CA MET A 43 -19.55 13.91 90.74
C MET A 43 -19.92 12.67 89.92
N GLU A 44 -21.02 12.75 89.17
CA GLU A 44 -21.42 11.81 88.12
C GLU A 44 -21.73 10.39 88.61
N THR A 45 -22.04 10.22 89.91
CA THR A 45 -22.39 8.93 90.48
C THR A 45 -23.82 8.51 90.15
N GLY A 46 -23.98 7.32 89.57
CA GLY A 46 -25.30 6.79 89.19
C GLY A 46 -25.75 7.18 87.78
N VAL A 47 -24.90 7.90 87.03
CA VAL A 47 -25.09 8.11 85.59
C VAL A 47 -24.70 6.85 84.82
N ALA A 48 -25.44 6.51 83.76
CA ALA A 48 -25.12 5.37 82.93
C ALA A 48 -23.82 5.65 82.13
N SER A 49 -22.70 5.12 82.61
CA SER A 49 -21.43 5.16 81.90
C SER A 49 -21.54 4.47 80.54
N ARG A 50 -21.05 5.12 79.49
CA ARG A 50 -20.92 4.54 78.15
C ARG A 50 -19.48 4.10 77.93
N VAL A 51 -19.28 3.16 77.02
CA VAL A 51 -17.94 2.74 76.60
C VAL A 51 -17.61 3.48 75.31
N TRP A 52 -16.49 4.19 75.33
CA TRP A 52 -16.02 5.02 74.23
C TRP A 52 -14.76 4.43 73.60
N TYR A 53 -14.75 4.31 72.29
CA TYR A 53 -13.64 3.77 71.50
C TYR A 53 -12.99 4.90 70.71
N LEU A 54 -11.66 4.94 70.69
CA LEU A 54 -10.91 5.90 69.87
C LEU A 54 -11.22 5.61 68.40
N ASP A 55 -11.59 6.66 67.67
CA ASP A 55 -11.91 6.73 66.24
C ASP A 55 -10.96 7.77 65.64
N SER A 56 -9.78 7.32 65.20
CA SER A 56 -8.70 8.23 64.81
C SER A 56 -8.86 8.75 63.37
N ASP A 57 -9.46 7.97 62.48
CA ASP A 57 -9.71 8.30 61.08
C ASP A 57 -11.08 8.95 60.80
N ARG A 58 -12.00 8.89 61.79
CA ARG A 58 -13.30 9.55 61.84
C ARG A 58 -14.35 8.97 60.90
N ASP A 59 -14.37 7.66 60.70
CA ASP A 59 -15.44 6.99 59.96
C ASP A 59 -16.69 6.69 60.79
N GLY A 60 -16.61 6.88 62.11
CA GLY A 60 -17.71 6.67 63.05
C GLY A 60 -17.70 5.31 63.77
N VAL A 61 -16.68 4.48 63.56
CA VAL A 61 -16.40 3.24 64.28
C VAL A 61 -15.05 3.34 64.97
N GLY A 62 -14.98 3.03 66.25
CA GLY A 62 -13.72 3.08 66.97
C GLY A 62 -12.98 1.75 66.93
N ARG A 63 -11.66 1.84 67.06
CA ARG A 63 -10.72 0.71 67.06
C ARG A 63 -11.20 -0.50 67.88
N MET A 64 -10.87 -1.69 67.41
CA MET A 64 -11.03 -2.91 68.19
C MET A 64 -10.15 -2.89 69.46
N GLY A 65 -10.77 -3.17 70.61
CA GLY A 65 -10.04 -3.30 71.87
C GLY A 65 -10.84 -2.82 73.08
N PRO A 66 -10.21 -2.69 74.26
CA PRO A 66 -10.87 -2.13 75.42
C PRO A 66 -11.17 -0.64 75.18
N GLY A 67 -12.45 -0.27 75.26
CA GLY A 67 -12.87 1.13 75.29
C GLY A 67 -12.67 1.77 76.66
N THR A 68 -12.87 3.09 76.72
CA THR A 68 -12.80 3.88 77.94
C THR A 68 -14.21 4.11 78.48
N GLU A 69 -14.48 3.69 79.72
CA GLU A 69 -15.75 4.00 80.38
C GLU A 69 -15.76 5.46 80.84
N ALA A 70 -16.71 6.23 80.34
CA ALA A 70 -16.93 7.62 80.72
C ALA A 70 -18.37 8.04 80.48
N CYS A 71 -18.82 9.05 81.22
CA CYS A 71 -20.15 9.64 81.08
C CYS A 71 -20.29 10.43 79.76
N ASP A 72 -19.26 11.16 79.38
CA ASP A 72 -19.12 11.89 78.10
C ASP A 72 -17.92 11.37 77.28
N PRO A 73 -17.90 11.57 75.95
CA PRO A 73 -16.77 11.13 75.13
C PRO A 73 -15.48 11.82 75.61
N PRO A 74 -14.39 11.07 75.90
CA PRO A 74 -13.13 11.64 76.36
C PRO A 74 -12.53 12.68 75.40
N SER A 75 -12.87 12.60 74.11
CA SER A 75 -12.56 13.61 73.10
C SER A 75 -13.52 13.49 71.91
N ALA A 76 -13.46 14.43 70.96
CA ALA A 76 -14.20 14.35 69.70
C ALA A 76 -13.77 13.19 68.77
N LEU A 77 -12.70 12.48 69.11
CA LEU A 77 -12.20 11.29 68.39
C LEU A 77 -12.69 10.01 69.07
N HIS A 78 -13.81 10.04 69.79
CA HIS A 78 -14.32 8.85 70.46
C HIS A 78 -15.78 8.62 70.13
N VAL A 79 -16.11 7.38 69.79
CA VAL A 79 -17.45 6.93 69.40
C VAL A 79 -17.91 5.74 70.23
N GLU A 80 -19.20 5.46 70.23
CA GLU A 80 -19.79 4.35 71.02
C GLU A 80 -19.70 3.00 70.27
N VAL A 81 -19.49 3.03 68.96
CA VAL A 81 -19.41 1.84 68.11
C VAL A 81 -17.96 1.34 68.10
N THR A 82 -17.76 0.02 68.23
CA THR A 82 -16.46 -0.63 68.10
C THR A 82 -16.49 -1.64 66.98
N GLY A 83 -15.32 -2.09 66.53
CA GLY A 83 -15.18 -3.13 65.53
C GLY A 83 -14.29 -2.75 64.37
N ASP A 84 -13.66 -1.58 64.40
CA ASP A 84 -12.73 -1.15 63.38
C ASP A 84 -11.38 -1.87 63.54
N CYS A 85 -11.00 -2.58 62.47
CA CYS A 85 -9.78 -3.36 62.38
C CYS A 85 -8.54 -2.53 61.97
N ASP A 86 -8.71 -1.31 61.43
CA ASP A 86 -7.64 -0.37 61.06
C ASP A 86 -8.04 1.10 61.26
N ASP A 87 -7.98 1.57 62.52
CA ASP A 87 -8.33 2.93 63.01
C ASP A 87 -7.55 4.11 62.39
N GLU A 88 -6.64 3.84 61.45
CA GLU A 88 -5.95 4.88 60.67
C GLU A 88 -6.56 5.06 59.26
N ARG A 89 -7.54 4.25 58.87
CA ARG A 89 -8.11 4.15 57.51
C ARG A 89 -9.64 4.15 57.52
N ALA A 90 -10.21 5.33 57.24
CA ALA A 90 -11.67 5.52 57.18
C ALA A 90 -12.40 4.73 56.09
N ASP A 91 -11.67 4.01 55.21
CA ASP A 91 -12.20 3.08 54.23
C ASP A 91 -12.25 1.63 54.72
N VAL A 92 -11.76 1.33 55.93
CA VAL A 92 -11.69 0.00 56.54
C VAL A 92 -12.50 -0.03 57.83
N HIS A 93 -13.73 -0.53 57.78
CA HIS A 93 -14.61 -0.64 58.94
C HIS A 93 -15.77 -1.61 58.69
N PRO A 94 -16.48 -2.10 59.74
CA PRO A 94 -17.56 -3.10 59.63
C PRO A 94 -18.72 -2.84 58.64
N ALA A 95 -18.83 -1.62 58.11
CA ALA A 95 -19.86 -1.22 57.16
C ALA A 95 -19.29 -0.80 55.79
N ALA A 96 -17.97 -0.92 55.60
CA ALA A 96 -17.31 -0.65 54.34
C ALA A 96 -17.74 -1.68 53.29
N VAL A 97 -17.65 -1.29 52.02
CA VAL A 97 -17.89 -2.19 50.89
C VAL A 97 -16.53 -2.69 50.43
N GLU A 98 -16.41 -4.01 50.31
CA GLU A 98 -15.20 -4.66 49.80
C GLU A 98 -14.76 -4.07 48.45
N THR A 99 -13.51 -3.66 48.40
CA THR A 99 -12.80 -3.27 47.19
C THR A 99 -11.76 -4.35 46.90
N CYS A 100 -11.58 -4.73 45.64
CA CYS A 100 -10.56 -5.71 45.25
C CYS A 100 -9.16 -5.06 45.37
N ASN A 101 -8.61 -5.02 46.58
CA ASN A 101 -7.38 -4.31 46.93
C ASN A 101 -6.43 -5.15 47.81
N GLY A 102 -6.84 -6.36 48.21
CA GLY A 102 -6.06 -7.23 49.09
C GLY A 102 -6.17 -6.89 50.58
N VAL A 103 -7.19 -6.11 50.97
CA VAL A 103 -7.52 -5.71 52.34
C VAL A 103 -8.88 -6.29 52.72
N ASP A 104 -9.07 -6.58 54.01
CA ASP A 104 -10.38 -6.86 54.61
C ASP A 104 -11.01 -5.50 54.95
N ASP A 105 -11.72 -4.89 53.99
CA ASP A 105 -12.24 -3.53 54.16
C ASP A 105 -13.41 -3.54 55.16
N ASN A 106 -14.20 -4.62 55.22
CA ASN A 106 -15.38 -4.72 56.09
C ASN A 106 -15.14 -5.38 57.45
N CYS A 107 -13.89 -5.68 57.80
CA CYS A 107 -13.46 -6.29 59.06
C CYS A 107 -14.21 -7.61 59.42
N ASP A 108 -14.64 -8.41 58.45
CA ASP A 108 -15.32 -9.70 58.70
C ASP A 108 -14.35 -10.88 58.87
N GLY A 109 -13.06 -10.65 58.65
CA GLY A 109 -11.98 -11.62 58.71
C GLY A 109 -11.68 -12.31 57.37
N ARG A 110 -12.24 -11.84 56.25
CA ARG A 110 -11.95 -12.29 54.90
C ARG A 110 -11.47 -11.11 54.06
N VAL A 111 -10.62 -11.39 53.09
CA VAL A 111 -10.05 -10.38 52.19
C VAL A 111 -10.70 -10.54 50.83
N ASP A 112 -11.20 -9.44 50.27
CA ASP A 112 -11.80 -9.36 48.94
C ASP A 112 -12.91 -10.40 48.70
N GLU A 113 -13.67 -10.83 49.72
CA GLU A 113 -14.52 -12.03 49.63
C GLU A 113 -15.63 -11.89 48.58
N SER A 114 -16.05 -10.65 48.31
CA SER A 114 -16.99 -10.30 47.24
C SER A 114 -16.46 -10.62 45.83
N PHE A 115 -15.16 -10.88 45.67
CA PHE A 115 -14.48 -11.22 44.41
C PHE A 115 -13.96 -12.65 44.37
N THR A 116 -14.25 -13.46 45.39
CA THR A 116 -13.79 -14.87 45.48
C THR A 116 -14.84 -15.90 45.07
N GLU A 117 -16.07 -15.48 44.79
CA GLU A 117 -17.17 -16.35 44.35
C GLU A 117 -17.73 -15.95 42.98
N GLY A 118 -18.10 -16.96 42.17
CA GLY A 118 -18.76 -16.76 40.87
C GLY A 118 -17.83 -16.73 39.66
N PRO A 119 -18.38 -16.49 38.44
CA PRO A 119 -17.61 -16.34 37.22
C PRO A 119 -16.66 -15.14 37.33
N GLY A 120 -15.37 -15.33 37.09
CA GLY A 120 -14.37 -14.26 37.22
C GLY A 120 -13.73 -14.13 38.60
N ALA A 121 -13.94 -15.09 39.50
CA ALA A 121 -13.37 -15.01 40.84
C ALA A 121 -11.83 -15.02 40.83
N LEU A 122 -11.24 -14.31 41.80
CA LEU A 122 -9.80 -14.18 41.97
C LEU A 122 -9.08 -15.53 41.96
N GLY A 123 -8.00 -15.61 41.18
CA GLY A 123 -7.18 -16.81 41.04
C GLY A 123 -7.79 -17.93 40.19
N LEU A 124 -9.02 -17.80 39.70
CA LEU A 124 -9.56 -18.72 38.70
C LEU A 124 -8.88 -18.48 37.34
N ALA A 125 -8.69 -19.56 36.59
CA ALA A 125 -8.17 -19.50 35.23
C ALA A 125 -9.18 -18.80 34.29
N CYS A 126 -8.66 -17.99 33.38
CA CYS A 126 -9.41 -17.36 32.30
C CYS A 126 -8.85 -17.79 30.94
N SER A 127 -9.71 -17.82 29.92
CA SER A 127 -9.33 -18.23 28.55
C SER A 127 -9.05 -17.07 27.60
N GLU A 128 -9.24 -15.83 28.06
CA GLU A 128 -9.03 -14.61 27.26
C GLU A 128 -7.55 -14.24 27.12
N ALA A 129 -6.71 -14.79 28.00
CA ALA A 129 -5.26 -14.66 27.96
C ALA A 129 -4.60 -16.03 28.17
N CYS A 130 -3.44 -16.21 27.57
CA CYS A 130 -2.64 -17.41 27.69
C CYS A 130 -2.12 -17.55 29.12
N ASP A 131 -2.41 -18.73 29.71
CA ASP A 131 -2.19 -19.03 31.12
C ASP A 131 -2.76 -17.94 32.05
N GLY A 132 -3.86 -17.31 31.64
CA GLY A 132 -4.45 -16.18 32.35
C GLY A 132 -5.14 -16.58 33.65
N THR A 133 -5.08 -15.68 34.63
CA THR A 133 -5.84 -15.78 35.88
C THR A 133 -6.54 -14.46 36.19
N TYR A 134 -7.73 -14.53 36.79
CA TYR A 134 -8.44 -13.32 37.23
C TYR A 134 -7.70 -12.69 38.42
N ALA A 135 -7.38 -11.40 38.28
CA ALA A 135 -6.78 -10.56 39.31
C ALA A 135 -7.59 -9.26 39.47
N CYS A 136 -7.38 -8.51 40.55
CA CYS A 136 -8.03 -7.23 40.74
C CYS A 136 -7.67 -6.26 39.61
N ASN A 137 -8.67 -5.60 39.05
CA ASN A 137 -8.43 -4.54 38.08
C ASN A 137 -7.84 -3.31 38.77
N SER A 138 -7.24 -2.40 38.00
CA SER A 138 -6.61 -1.20 38.56
C SER A 138 -7.57 -0.26 39.30
N ALA A 139 -8.88 -0.39 39.09
CA ALA A 139 -9.90 0.43 39.76
C ALA A 139 -10.36 -0.15 41.10
N GLY A 140 -9.99 -1.39 41.43
CA GLY A 140 -10.45 -2.10 42.62
C GLY A 140 -11.94 -2.47 42.61
N THR A 141 -12.67 -2.16 41.54
CA THR A 141 -14.13 -2.37 41.48
C THR A 141 -14.53 -3.73 40.91
N GLY A 142 -13.57 -4.59 40.59
CA GLY A 142 -13.81 -5.87 39.93
C GLY A 142 -12.52 -6.61 39.58
N THR A 143 -12.68 -7.76 38.94
CA THR A 143 -11.56 -8.58 38.44
C THR A 143 -11.40 -8.44 36.93
N GLU A 144 -10.18 -8.63 36.45
CA GLU A 144 -9.85 -8.72 35.04
C GLU A 144 -8.92 -9.92 34.78
N CYS A 145 -9.00 -10.48 33.57
CA CYS A 145 -8.13 -11.59 33.16
C CYS A 145 -6.72 -11.06 32.90
N VAL A 146 -5.75 -11.46 33.72
CA VAL A 146 -4.35 -11.07 33.57
C VAL A 146 -3.55 -12.28 33.10
N GLY A 147 -2.87 -12.14 31.97
CA GLY A 147 -2.06 -13.18 31.35
C GLY A 147 -1.32 -12.67 30.12
N THR A 148 -0.68 -13.57 29.38
CA THR A 148 -0.02 -13.19 28.12
C THR A 148 -1.08 -13.11 27.01
N PRO A 149 -1.20 -11.99 26.27
CA PRO A 149 -2.16 -11.94 25.17
C PRO A 149 -1.79 -12.96 24.09
N PRO A 150 -2.76 -13.65 23.47
CA PRO A 150 -2.49 -14.52 22.34
C PRO A 150 -1.95 -13.70 21.15
N ALA A 151 -1.05 -14.31 20.38
CA ALA A 151 -0.59 -13.75 19.12
C ALA A 151 -1.50 -14.23 17.98
N PRO A 152 -1.83 -13.37 17.00
CA PRO A 152 -2.52 -13.82 15.80
C PRO A 152 -1.65 -14.81 15.02
N LEU A 153 -2.29 -15.83 14.45
CA LEU A 153 -1.70 -16.77 13.51
C LEU A 153 -2.11 -16.44 12.09
N PHE A 154 -1.16 -16.56 11.18
CA PHE A 154 -1.32 -16.42 9.74
C PHE A 154 -1.04 -17.75 9.06
N THR A 155 -1.55 -17.92 7.84
CA THR A 155 -1.23 -19.11 7.03
C THR A 155 0.24 -19.01 6.63
N ASP A 156 0.95 -20.14 6.72
CA ASP A 156 2.33 -20.35 6.26
C ASP A 156 2.28 -21.66 5.45
N ALA A 157 1.86 -21.57 4.18
CA ALA A 157 1.46 -22.70 3.36
C ALA A 157 2.65 -23.41 2.67
N ASP A 158 3.83 -22.81 2.64
CA ASP A 158 5.07 -23.45 2.18
C ASP A 158 6.01 -23.88 3.33
N GLY A 159 5.80 -23.37 4.54
CA GLY A 159 6.50 -23.78 5.75
C GLY A 159 7.85 -23.12 5.97
N ASP A 160 8.11 -21.93 5.43
CA ASP A 160 9.35 -21.18 5.67
C ASP A 160 9.37 -20.41 7.01
N GLY A 161 8.22 -20.29 7.67
CA GLY A 161 8.05 -19.65 8.97
C GLY A 161 7.62 -18.17 8.90
N GLU A 162 7.38 -17.66 7.71
CA GLU A 162 6.65 -16.42 7.46
C GLU A 162 5.27 -16.76 6.93
N GLY A 163 4.36 -15.80 6.97
CA GLY A 163 2.99 -16.04 6.53
C GLY A 163 2.35 -14.79 6.00
N ASN A 164 1.12 -14.92 5.53
CA ASN A 164 0.42 -13.80 4.89
C ASN A 164 -1.09 -13.75 5.19
N GLY A 165 -1.71 -12.67 4.70
CA GLY A 165 -3.17 -12.52 4.69
C GLY A 165 -3.80 -12.20 6.04
N GLU A 166 -5.05 -12.64 6.19
CA GLU A 166 -5.85 -12.39 7.40
C GLU A 166 -5.55 -13.44 8.49
N PRO A 167 -5.69 -13.08 9.78
CA PRO A 167 -5.50 -14.02 10.86
C PRO A 167 -6.43 -15.25 10.74
N VAL A 168 -5.85 -16.44 10.79
CA VAL A 168 -6.57 -17.74 10.76
C VAL A 168 -6.83 -18.30 12.15
N GLY A 169 -6.25 -17.70 13.18
CA GLY A 169 -6.44 -18.10 14.56
C GLY A 169 -5.57 -17.32 15.54
N GLU A 170 -5.48 -17.83 16.75
CA GLU A 170 -4.72 -17.27 17.86
C GLU A 170 -3.82 -18.34 18.47
N TRP A 171 -2.62 -17.93 18.91
CA TRP A 171 -1.62 -18.82 19.49
C TRP A 171 -1.07 -18.26 20.80
N CYS A 172 -0.88 -19.17 21.76
CA CYS A 172 -0.28 -18.85 23.04
C CYS A 172 1.23 -19.10 23.03
N PRO A 173 2.06 -18.06 23.29
CA PRO A 173 3.50 -18.20 23.37
C PRO A 173 3.94 -19.30 24.33
N GLY A 174 4.84 -20.18 23.88
CA GLY A 174 5.34 -21.31 24.67
C GLY A 174 4.60 -22.63 24.47
N THR A 175 3.45 -22.61 23.77
CA THR A 175 2.80 -23.84 23.29
C THR A 175 3.36 -24.25 21.92
N ARG A 176 3.15 -25.51 21.51
CA ARG A 176 3.55 -25.95 20.17
C ARG A 176 2.72 -25.22 19.12
N MET A 177 3.39 -24.48 18.24
CA MET A 177 2.75 -23.81 17.11
C MET A 177 2.09 -24.83 16.17
N PRO A 178 0.86 -24.56 15.70
CA PRO A 178 0.25 -25.37 14.64
C PRO A 178 1.19 -25.44 13.42
N PRO A 179 1.27 -26.60 12.74
CA PRO A 179 2.02 -26.68 11.50
C PRO A 179 1.38 -25.78 10.44
N MET A 180 2.20 -25.28 9.51
CA MET A 180 1.76 -24.41 8.42
C MET A 180 1.13 -23.09 8.91
N THR A 181 1.67 -22.51 9.99
CA THR A 181 1.25 -21.19 10.48
C THR A 181 2.45 -20.36 10.93
N ALA A 182 2.34 -19.05 10.77
CA ALA A 182 3.32 -18.04 11.22
C ALA A 182 2.67 -17.00 12.17
N THR A 183 3.49 -16.22 12.89
CA THR A 183 3.02 -15.12 13.77
C THR A 183 3.26 -13.73 13.16
N ASN A 184 3.56 -13.67 11.87
CA ASN A 184 3.86 -12.45 11.14
C ASN A 184 3.17 -12.49 9.76
N THR A 185 3.14 -11.34 9.08
CA THR A 185 2.56 -11.17 7.74
C THR A 185 3.62 -10.74 6.73
N LEU A 186 4.84 -11.25 6.88
CA LEU A 186 6.00 -10.76 6.13
C LEU A 186 6.16 -11.41 4.76
N ASP A 187 5.46 -12.52 4.54
CA ASP A 187 5.55 -13.29 3.30
C ASP A 187 4.67 -12.69 2.19
N CYS A 188 5.26 -12.55 1.01
CA CYS A 188 4.63 -12.04 -0.19
C CYS A 188 4.17 -13.14 -1.17
N ASP A 189 4.62 -14.39 -1.04
CA ASP A 189 4.13 -15.56 -1.79
C ASP A 189 4.17 -16.87 -0.98
N ASP A 190 3.12 -17.10 -0.20
CA ASP A 190 2.85 -18.25 0.67
C ASP A 190 2.77 -19.62 -0.04
N ALA A 191 3.04 -19.67 -1.34
CA ALA A 191 3.16 -20.89 -2.12
C ALA A 191 4.62 -21.27 -2.46
N ASP A 192 5.60 -20.42 -2.17
CA ASP A 192 7.00 -20.61 -2.52
C ASP A 192 7.97 -20.29 -1.38
N ILE A 193 8.52 -21.35 -0.79
CA ILE A 193 9.50 -21.34 0.32
C ILE A 193 10.76 -20.49 0.06
N ALA A 194 11.01 -20.07 -1.18
CA ALA A 194 12.14 -19.22 -1.56
C ALA A 194 11.80 -17.71 -1.57
N THR A 195 10.53 -17.35 -1.40
CA THR A 195 10.01 -15.99 -1.50
C THR A 195 9.55 -15.49 -0.12
N ASN A 196 10.46 -14.88 0.64
CA ASN A 196 10.23 -14.39 2.01
C ASN A 196 11.28 -13.36 2.40
N THR A 197 11.20 -12.76 3.59
CA THR A 197 12.15 -11.67 3.97
C THR A 197 13.61 -12.09 4.14
N GLN A 198 13.92 -13.38 4.02
CA GLN A 198 15.29 -13.93 3.97
C GLN A 198 15.65 -14.51 2.60
N GLY A 199 14.76 -14.37 1.62
CA GLY A 199 14.95 -14.76 0.24
C GLY A 199 16.15 -14.05 -0.39
N THR A 200 16.56 -14.55 -1.55
CA THR A 200 17.62 -13.92 -2.35
C THR A 200 17.07 -13.70 -3.73
N GLU A 201 17.10 -12.44 -4.16
CA GLU A 201 16.67 -12.04 -5.49
C GLU A 201 17.28 -12.89 -6.61
N VAL A 202 16.40 -13.34 -7.50
CA VAL A 202 16.74 -13.96 -8.78
C VAL A 202 16.00 -13.22 -9.88
N CYS A 203 16.62 -13.07 -11.07
CA CYS A 203 15.97 -12.34 -12.17
C CYS A 203 14.85 -13.16 -12.84
N ASP A 204 13.74 -13.34 -12.13
CA ASP A 204 12.53 -14.00 -12.62
C ASP A 204 11.33 -13.03 -12.67
N GLY A 205 11.46 -11.83 -12.11
CA GLY A 205 10.43 -10.80 -12.06
C GLY A 205 9.47 -10.92 -10.88
N LEU A 206 9.82 -11.72 -9.88
CA LEU A 206 9.21 -11.79 -8.56
C LEU A 206 10.03 -10.96 -7.57
N ASP A 207 9.39 -10.56 -6.48
CA ASP A 207 10.03 -9.96 -5.31
C ASP A 207 10.35 -11.11 -4.36
N ASN A 208 11.53 -11.72 -4.47
CA ASN A 208 11.88 -12.94 -3.73
C ASN A 208 12.26 -12.63 -2.29
N ASP A 209 12.68 -11.42 -1.97
CA ASP A 209 13.03 -11.01 -0.61
C ASP A 209 11.95 -10.16 0.11
N CYS A 210 10.80 -9.97 -0.54
CA CYS A 210 9.62 -9.26 -0.05
C CYS A 210 9.91 -7.83 0.46
N ASP A 211 10.92 -7.14 -0.10
CA ASP A 211 11.26 -5.76 0.28
C ASP A 211 10.44 -4.69 -0.48
N GLY A 212 9.63 -5.12 -1.45
CA GLY A 212 8.80 -4.28 -2.32
C GLY A 212 9.52 -3.77 -3.58
N GLN A 213 10.75 -4.20 -3.81
CA GLN A 213 11.50 -4.07 -5.06
C GLN A 213 11.50 -5.42 -5.78
N VAL A 214 11.90 -5.41 -7.05
CA VAL A 214 11.83 -6.62 -7.89
C VAL A 214 13.15 -6.75 -8.65
N ASP A 215 13.76 -7.92 -8.59
CA ASP A 215 15.04 -8.24 -9.21
C ASP A 215 16.15 -7.21 -8.84
N GLU A 216 16.14 -6.63 -7.64
CA GLU A 216 17.12 -5.65 -7.19
C GLU A 216 18.47 -6.30 -6.82
N GLU A 217 19.48 -5.45 -6.64
CA GLU A 217 20.86 -5.85 -6.26
C GLU A 217 21.61 -6.89 -7.14
N MET A 218 21.00 -7.38 -8.23
CA MET A 218 21.58 -8.37 -9.13
C MET A 218 21.64 -7.91 -10.61
N SER A 219 22.08 -8.80 -11.52
CA SER A 219 22.19 -8.55 -12.96
C SER A 219 21.28 -9.48 -13.76
N CYS A 220 20.28 -8.91 -14.43
CA CYS A 220 19.34 -9.58 -15.33
C CYS A 220 19.91 -9.90 -16.73
N GLY A 221 21.20 -10.22 -16.80
CA GLY A 221 21.91 -10.41 -18.06
C GLY A 221 22.37 -9.11 -18.73
N SER A 222 23.03 -9.26 -19.88
CA SER A 222 23.65 -8.15 -20.62
C SER A 222 23.09 -8.04 -22.02
N LEU A 223 22.51 -6.88 -22.31
CA LEU A 223 22.12 -6.45 -23.65
C LEU A 223 23.38 -5.95 -24.37
N ARG A 224 23.65 -6.50 -25.57
CA ARG A 224 24.87 -6.20 -26.32
C ARG A 224 24.55 -5.59 -27.68
N ARG A 225 25.53 -4.84 -28.18
CA ARG A 225 25.49 -4.23 -29.51
C ARG A 225 25.83 -5.27 -30.57
N VAL A 226 24.95 -5.35 -31.56
CA VAL A 226 25.15 -6.20 -32.74
C VAL A 226 26.27 -5.63 -33.61
N VAL A 227 27.32 -6.44 -33.81
CA VAL A 227 28.47 -6.07 -34.64
C VAL A 227 28.30 -6.62 -36.05
N ASP A 228 27.76 -5.80 -36.95
CA ASP A 228 27.64 -6.11 -38.38
C ASP A 228 28.05 -4.89 -39.23
N PRO A 229 28.90 -5.06 -40.27
CA PRO A 229 29.31 -3.97 -41.15
C PRO A 229 28.15 -3.20 -41.82
N VAL A 230 27.02 -3.85 -42.08
CA VAL A 230 25.83 -3.22 -42.68
C VAL A 230 25.20 -2.20 -41.74
N LEU A 231 25.34 -2.40 -40.43
CA LEU A 231 24.73 -1.54 -39.42
C LEU A 231 25.52 -0.26 -39.13
N VAL A 232 26.77 -0.19 -39.58
CA VAL A 232 27.70 0.89 -39.21
C VAL A 232 27.22 2.26 -39.69
N GLY A 233 27.24 3.22 -38.76
CA GLY A 233 26.90 4.61 -39.01
C GLY A 233 25.43 4.84 -39.38
N GLY A 234 24.54 3.87 -39.14
CA GLY A 234 23.11 4.04 -39.40
C GLY A 234 22.40 4.68 -38.23
N ASN A 235 21.71 5.80 -38.43
CA ASN A 235 20.85 6.36 -37.39
C ASN A 235 19.50 5.64 -37.43
N TRP A 236 19.39 4.57 -36.65
CA TRP A 236 18.26 3.63 -36.69
C TRP A 236 17.08 4.19 -35.88
N ARG A 237 15.89 4.22 -36.49
CA ARG A 237 14.69 4.81 -35.90
C ARG A 237 13.64 3.79 -35.50
N ALA A 238 13.53 2.69 -36.22
CA ALA A 238 12.48 1.71 -36.00
C ALA A 238 12.99 0.28 -36.23
N VAL A 239 12.42 -0.67 -35.50
CA VAL A 239 12.75 -2.10 -35.58
C VAL A 239 11.48 -2.94 -35.58
N ALA A 240 11.44 -3.98 -36.41
CA ALA A 240 10.34 -4.95 -36.43
C ALA A 240 10.89 -6.37 -36.47
N ALA A 241 10.44 -7.21 -35.54
CA ALA A 241 10.77 -8.63 -35.49
C ALA A 241 9.54 -9.46 -35.84
N HIS A 242 9.70 -10.43 -36.74
CA HIS A 242 8.62 -11.37 -37.03
C HIS A 242 8.27 -12.18 -35.77
N PRO A 243 7.00 -12.53 -35.52
CA PRO A 243 6.63 -13.31 -34.33
C PRO A 243 7.34 -14.68 -34.21
N SER A 244 7.89 -15.21 -35.30
CA SER A 244 8.74 -16.42 -35.28
C SER A 244 10.23 -16.16 -34.97
N GLY A 245 10.60 -14.96 -34.51
CA GLY A 245 11.99 -14.54 -34.28
C GLY A 245 12.57 -13.76 -35.46
N TYR A 246 12.40 -14.28 -36.67
CA TYR A 246 12.99 -13.74 -37.90
C TYR A 246 12.01 -13.79 -39.08
N PRO A 247 12.13 -12.89 -40.07
CA PRO A 247 13.18 -11.87 -40.22
C PRO A 247 13.04 -10.70 -39.24
N VAL A 248 14.16 -10.01 -39.00
CA VAL A 248 14.23 -8.77 -38.23
C VAL A 248 14.65 -7.64 -39.16
N TRP A 249 13.84 -6.59 -39.22
CA TRP A 249 14.06 -5.41 -40.04
C TRP A 249 14.42 -4.22 -39.15
N VAL A 250 15.39 -3.42 -39.61
CA VAL A 250 15.73 -2.13 -39.03
C VAL A 250 15.67 -1.07 -40.12
N ALA A 251 15.08 0.08 -39.80
CA ALA A 251 15.01 1.23 -40.70
C ALA A 251 15.47 2.49 -39.98
N GLY A 252 16.02 3.43 -40.75
CA GLY A 252 16.61 4.63 -40.21
C GLY A 252 16.69 5.77 -41.21
N LEU A 253 17.43 6.79 -40.81
CA LEU A 253 17.65 8.00 -41.61
C LEU A 253 18.50 7.73 -42.86
N ASP A 254 18.54 8.70 -43.78
CA ASP A 254 19.37 8.68 -44.99
C ASP A 254 19.09 7.46 -45.90
N GLY A 255 17.84 7.01 -45.96
CA GLY A 255 17.41 5.88 -46.77
C GLY A 255 17.86 4.52 -46.23
N LYS A 256 18.32 4.43 -44.98
CA LYS A 256 18.86 3.18 -44.42
C LYS A 256 17.78 2.16 -44.11
N LEU A 257 18.00 0.94 -44.59
CA LEU A 257 17.13 -0.21 -44.39
C LEU A 257 17.98 -1.48 -44.43
N ALA A 258 17.82 -2.35 -43.44
CA ALA A 258 18.52 -3.63 -43.41
C ALA A 258 17.65 -4.74 -42.80
N VAL A 259 17.92 -5.98 -43.23
CA VAL A 259 17.22 -7.17 -42.72
C VAL A 259 18.19 -8.26 -42.30
N LYS A 260 17.87 -8.91 -41.19
CA LYS A 260 18.48 -10.17 -40.78
C LYS A 260 17.47 -11.29 -40.95
N MET A 261 17.76 -12.25 -41.83
CA MET A 261 16.81 -13.28 -42.26
C MET A 261 16.73 -14.46 -41.28
N THR A 262 17.82 -14.77 -40.59
CA THR A 262 17.89 -15.83 -39.57
C THR A 262 18.87 -15.42 -38.46
N ALA A 263 18.86 -16.15 -37.34
CA ALA A 263 19.80 -15.93 -36.24
C ALA A 263 21.27 -15.93 -36.68
N THR A 264 21.64 -16.79 -37.63
CA THR A 264 23.03 -16.96 -38.09
C THR A 264 23.38 -16.17 -39.36
N SER A 265 22.39 -15.58 -40.05
CA SER A 265 22.66 -14.78 -41.24
C SER A 265 23.23 -13.40 -40.87
N PRO A 266 24.15 -12.82 -41.66
CA PRO A 266 24.48 -11.40 -41.52
C PRO A 266 23.28 -10.53 -41.89
N PHE A 267 23.34 -9.25 -41.56
CA PHE A 267 22.40 -8.28 -42.10
C PHE A 267 22.61 -8.12 -43.62
N VAL A 268 21.51 -7.90 -44.34
CA VAL A 268 21.49 -7.59 -45.77
C VAL A 268 21.03 -6.15 -45.93
N ASN A 269 21.81 -5.37 -46.69
CA ASN A 269 21.54 -3.96 -46.95
C ASN A 269 20.47 -3.78 -48.03
N HIS A 270 19.44 -3.00 -47.72
CA HIS A 270 18.36 -2.59 -48.62
C HIS A 270 18.20 -1.06 -48.67
N ASP A 271 19.26 -0.31 -48.41
CA ASP A 271 19.25 1.16 -48.42
C ASP A 271 18.84 1.77 -49.78
N GLY A 272 18.67 3.09 -49.80
CA GLY A 272 18.32 3.89 -50.98
C GLY A 272 19.23 3.73 -52.21
N HIS A 273 20.40 3.11 -52.07
CA HIS A 273 21.35 2.83 -53.16
C HIS A 273 21.27 1.38 -53.65
N SER A 274 20.57 0.51 -52.93
CA SER A 274 20.38 -0.89 -53.31
C SER A 274 19.40 -1.06 -54.48
N ALA A 275 19.48 -2.21 -55.17
CA ALA A 275 18.54 -2.53 -56.26
C ALA A 275 17.11 -2.82 -55.74
N ALA A 276 17.00 -3.27 -54.49
CA ALA A 276 15.74 -3.65 -53.84
C ALA A 276 15.15 -2.52 -52.97
N ARG A 277 15.77 -1.34 -52.93
CA ARG A 277 15.37 -0.17 -52.14
C ARG A 277 13.88 0.13 -52.21
N CYS A 278 13.37 0.73 -51.14
CA CYS A 278 12.08 1.39 -51.16
C CYS A 278 12.23 2.86 -51.58
N GLY A 279 11.31 3.33 -52.41
CA GLY A 279 11.33 4.69 -52.95
C GLY A 279 12.21 4.88 -54.18
N PRO A 280 12.48 6.14 -54.58
CA PRO A 280 13.21 6.46 -55.81
C PRO A 280 14.70 6.06 -55.74
N ALA A 281 15.40 6.05 -56.88
CA ALA A 281 16.82 5.70 -56.95
C ALA A 281 17.73 6.71 -56.26
N GLY A 282 18.63 6.23 -55.38
CA GLY A 282 19.57 7.07 -54.65
C GLY A 282 18.88 7.98 -53.64
N ASN A 283 17.73 7.57 -53.12
CA ASN A 283 17.00 8.36 -52.15
C ASN A 283 17.71 8.36 -50.78
N THR A 284 17.53 9.45 -50.06
CA THR A 284 17.98 9.63 -48.69
C THR A 284 16.77 9.72 -47.75
N LEU A 285 15.72 8.95 -48.04
CA LEU A 285 14.46 9.07 -47.31
C LEU A 285 14.63 8.71 -45.84
N ASP A 286 14.20 9.58 -44.93
CA ASP A 286 14.19 9.25 -43.52
C ASP A 286 13.04 8.29 -43.20
N TRP A 287 13.37 7.04 -42.88
CA TRP A 287 12.42 6.03 -42.44
C TRP A 287 12.23 6.12 -40.93
N HIS A 288 10.98 6.24 -40.49
CA HIS A 288 10.63 6.50 -39.09
C HIS A 288 9.81 5.38 -38.44
N ALA A 289 9.16 4.52 -39.23
CA ALA A 289 8.34 3.44 -38.71
C ALA A 289 8.43 2.19 -39.58
N VAL A 290 8.39 1.03 -38.93
CA VAL A 290 8.32 -0.27 -39.61
C VAL A 290 7.31 -1.18 -38.92
N TRP A 291 6.67 -2.03 -39.72
CA TRP A 291 5.81 -3.10 -39.24
C TRP A 291 5.99 -4.33 -40.11
N ILE A 292 6.10 -5.50 -39.50
CA ILE A 292 6.22 -6.75 -40.24
C ILE A 292 4.88 -7.50 -40.24
N ASN A 293 4.45 -7.94 -41.40
CA ASN A 293 3.25 -8.73 -41.56
C ASN A 293 3.49 -10.18 -41.10
N PRO A 294 2.81 -10.66 -40.04
CA PRO A 294 3.00 -12.01 -39.52
C PRO A 294 2.60 -13.13 -40.50
N SER A 295 1.78 -12.82 -41.51
CA SER A 295 1.21 -13.82 -42.42
C SER A 295 2.10 -14.13 -43.62
N ASN A 296 2.91 -13.17 -44.07
CA ASN A 296 3.76 -13.32 -45.26
C ASN A 296 5.22 -12.84 -45.04
N SER A 297 5.55 -12.37 -43.83
CA SER A 297 6.87 -11.85 -43.45
C SER A 297 7.36 -10.62 -44.25
N TYR A 298 6.46 -9.94 -44.97
CA TYR A 298 6.80 -8.70 -45.66
C TYR A 298 6.83 -7.55 -44.66
N VAL A 299 7.75 -6.60 -44.84
CA VAL A 299 7.82 -5.41 -44.01
C VAL A 299 7.13 -4.25 -44.72
N VAL A 300 6.30 -3.53 -43.98
CA VAL A 300 5.81 -2.22 -44.35
C VAL A 300 6.70 -1.19 -43.66
N ILE A 301 7.21 -0.23 -44.42
CA ILE A 301 8.02 0.88 -43.92
C ILE A 301 7.34 2.19 -44.26
N ALA A 302 7.46 3.17 -43.37
CA ALA A 302 6.88 4.50 -43.54
C ALA A 302 7.84 5.58 -43.05
N GLY A 303 7.84 6.74 -43.71
CA GLY A 303 8.84 7.76 -43.46
C GLY A 303 8.48 9.15 -43.98
N GLU A 304 9.52 9.91 -44.34
CA GLU A 304 9.43 11.29 -44.81
C GLU A 304 8.51 11.46 -46.03
N ASP A 305 8.00 12.68 -46.21
CA ASP A 305 7.21 13.10 -47.38
C ASP A 305 6.04 12.16 -47.76
N GLY A 306 5.47 11.47 -46.75
CA GLY A 306 4.35 10.55 -46.93
C GLY A 306 4.71 9.26 -47.67
N TRP A 307 5.98 8.88 -47.73
CA TRP A 307 6.41 7.63 -48.33
C TRP A 307 6.03 6.42 -47.47
N VAL A 308 5.43 5.42 -48.13
CA VAL A 308 5.15 4.10 -47.56
C VAL A 308 5.56 3.04 -48.57
N GLY A 309 6.22 1.98 -48.12
CA GLY A 309 6.63 0.86 -48.96
C GLY A 309 6.39 -0.49 -48.31
N GLU A 310 6.12 -1.51 -49.13
CA GLU A 310 6.07 -2.92 -48.75
C GLU A 310 7.25 -3.66 -49.41
N HIS A 311 8.09 -4.28 -48.58
CA HIS A 311 9.31 -4.95 -49.01
C HIS A 311 9.28 -6.44 -48.64
N ASN A 312 9.63 -7.30 -49.61
CA ASN A 312 9.57 -8.77 -49.47
C ASN A 312 10.94 -9.46 -49.28
N GLY A 313 12.01 -8.67 -49.17
CA GLY A 313 13.40 -9.13 -49.05
C GLY A 313 14.17 -9.11 -50.37
N GLY A 314 13.49 -9.07 -51.52
CA GLY A 314 14.12 -8.98 -52.85
C GLY A 314 13.72 -7.76 -53.67
N SER A 315 12.58 -7.14 -53.35
CA SER A 315 12.02 -5.98 -54.03
C SER A 315 11.13 -5.18 -53.08
N CYS A 316 10.98 -3.89 -53.37
CA CYS A 316 10.03 -3.02 -52.70
C CYS A 316 8.98 -2.46 -53.66
N PHE A 317 7.72 -2.47 -53.24
CA PHE A 317 6.68 -1.64 -53.82
C PHE A 317 6.48 -0.42 -52.92
N ALA A 318 6.66 0.80 -53.44
CA ALA A 318 6.51 2.02 -52.65
C ALA A 318 5.62 3.03 -53.36
N ILE A 319 4.86 3.78 -52.57
CA ILE A 319 4.03 4.89 -53.03
C ILE A 319 4.28 6.11 -52.15
N GLN A 320 4.14 7.29 -52.76
CA GLN A 320 4.14 8.56 -52.04
C GLN A 320 2.70 9.01 -51.88
N SER A 321 2.30 9.32 -50.64
CA SER A 321 0.99 9.90 -50.33
C SER A 321 1.12 11.40 -50.12
N ASP A 322 0.19 12.19 -50.64
CA ASP A 322 0.13 13.62 -50.37
C ASP A 322 -0.45 13.83 -48.97
N ILE A 323 0.41 14.10 -47.99
CA ILE A 323 0.02 14.40 -46.61
C ILE A 323 0.05 15.92 -46.37
N PRO A 324 -0.99 16.52 -45.77
CA PRO A 324 -1.04 17.97 -45.57
C PRO A 324 0.06 18.46 -44.61
N GLY A 325 0.92 19.38 -45.09
CA GLY A 325 1.95 20.03 -44.28
C GLY A 325 3.31 19.96 -44.96
N THR A 326 4.08 21.05 -44.95
CA THR A 326 5.36 21.14 -45.66
C THR A 326 6.51 20.38 -44.98
N SER A 327 6.24 19.67 -43.88
CA SER A 327 7.22 18.87 -43.13
C SER A 327 6.57 17.72 -42.34
N ASP A 328 5.36 17.28 -42.73
CA ASP A 328 4.74 16.12 -42.07
C ASP A 328 5.33 14.83 -42.63
N TYR A 329 5.41 13.79 -41.82
CA TYR A 329 5.95 12.48 -42.17
C TYR A 329 5.25 11.38 -41.37
N PHE A 330 5.28 10.14 -41.85
CA PHE A 330 4.71 9.03 -41.08
C PHE A 330 5.65 8.62 -39.95
N SER A 331 5.14 8.59 -38.72
CA SER A 331 5.90 8.28 -37.50
C SER A 331 5.52 6.94 -36.85
N GLY A 332 4.44 6.31 -37.33
CA GLY A 332 4.01 4.98 -36.89
C GLY A 332 3.23 4.27 -37.98
N VAL A 333 3.35 2.94 -38.04
CA VAL A 333 2.65 2.10 -39.02
C VAL A 333 2.29 0.76 -38.39
N VAL A 334 1.11 0.22 -38.72
CA VAL A 334 0.68 -1.10 -38.27
C VAL A 334 -0.30 -1.72 -39.25
N GLY A 335 -0.24 -3.04 -39.44
CA GLY A 335 -1.24 -3.80 -40.18
C GLY A 335 -2.21 -4.52 -39.25
N VAL A 336 -3.50 -4.53 -39.63
CA VAL A 336 -4.57 -5.19 -38.90
C VAL A 336 -5.18 -6.29 -39.76
N GLY A 337 -5.26 -7.48 -39.19
CA GLY A 337 -6.00 -8.65 -39.67
C GLY A 337 -5.64 -9.26 -41.02
N THR A 338 -6.53 -10.14 -41.48
CA THR A 338 -6.43 -10.88 -42.75
C THR A 338 -7.76 -10.78 -43.55
N PRO A 339 -7.79 -10.21 -44.77
CA PRO A 339 -6.68 -9.53 -45.45
C PRO A 339 -6.19 -8.32 -44.65
N THR A 340 -4.89 -8.04 -44.79
CA THR A 340 -4.22 -6.99 -44.03
C THR A 340 -4.66 -5.61 -44.50
N GLN A 341 -5.08 -4.78 -43.55
CA GLN A 341 -5.31 -3.34 -43.73
C GLN A 341 -4.24 -2.59 -42.97
N VAL A 342 -3.54 -1.69 -43.65
CA VAL A 342 -2.40 -0.95 -43.07
C VAL A 342 -2.85 0.45 -42.67
N PHE A 343 -2.51 0.82 -41.45
CA PHE A 343 -2.76 2.14 -40.87
C PHE A 343 -1.43 2.83 -40.57
N ALA A 344 -1.40 4.14 -40.72
CA ALA A 344 -0.23 4.96 -40.40
C ALA A 344 -0.65 6.22 -39.65
N VAL A 345 0.23 6.70 -38.76
CA VAL A 345 0.09 7.99 -38.08
C VAL A 345 1.16 8.95 -38.53
N SER A 346 0.78 10.20 -38.77
CA SER A 346 1.74 11.24 -39.14
C SER A 346 2.39 11.90 -37.92
N SER A 347 3.41 12.72 -38.14
CA SER A 347 4.14 13.45 -37.09
C SER A 347 3.24 14.48 -36.38
N LEU A 348 2.21 14.96 -37.09
CA LEU A 348 1.15 15.82 -36.55
C LEU A 348 0.03 15.02 -35.84
N GLY A 349 0.07 13.69 -35.91
CA GLY A 349 -0.82 12.78 -35.19
C GLY A 349 -2.14 12.48 -35.88
N HIS A 350 -2.21 12.66 -37.20
CA HIS A 350 -3.35 12.25 -38.03
C HIS A 350 -3.29 10.76 -38.37
N LEU A 351 -4.44 10.08 -38.44
CA LEU A 351 -4.55 8.64 -38.72
C LEU A 351 -5.04 8.38 -40.15
N TYR A 352 -4.28 7.60 -40.90
CA TYR A 352 -4.51 7.27 -42.31
C TYR A 352 -4.68 5.77 -42.51
N GLU A 353 -5.49 5.38 -43.52
CA GLU A 353 -5.53 4.01 -44.03
C GLU A 353 -4.90 3.94 -45.43
N TRP A 354 -3.92 3.06 -45.59
CA TRP A 354 -3.08 2.94 -46.78
C TRP A 354 -3.78 2.35 -47.99
N THR A 355 -4.68 1.37 -47.81
CA THR A 355 -5.29 0.59 -48.92
C THR A 355 -6.11 1.43 -49.90
N SER A 356 -6.41 2.69 -49.54
CA SER A 356 -7.06 3.68 -50.40
C SER A 356 -6.47 5.11 -50.27
N VAL A 357 -5.41 5.28 -49.47
CA VAL A 357 -4.86 6.59 -49.05
C VAL A 357 -5.96 7.54 -48.57
N THR A 358 -6.92 7.00 -47.82
CA THR A 358 -8.02 7.79 -47.25
C THR A 358 -7.61 8.25 -45.86
N LEU A 359 -7.60 9.56 -45.63
CA LEU A 359 -7.54 10.12 -44.28
C LEU A 359 -8.79 9.63 -43.54
N ARG A 360 -8.60 8.68 -42.62
CA ARG A 360 -9.69 8.09 -41.85
C ARG A 360 -10.11 8.99 -40.71
N HIS A 361 -9.15 9.68 -40.10
CA HIS A 361 -9.45 10.48 -38.92
C HIS A 361 -8.59 11.75 -38.81
N ASP A 362 -9.27 12.89 -38.96
CA ASP A 362 -8.78 14.24 -38.68
C ASP A 362 -9.43 14.75 -37.38
N SER A 363 -9.07 14.13 -36.26
CA SER A 363 -9.81 14.22 -35.00
C SER A 363 -9.26 15.26 -34.01
N PRO A 364 -10.07 15.67 -33.00
CA PRO A 364 -9.60 16.51 -31.89
C PRO A 364 -8.60 15.81 -30.95
N GLY A 365 -8.29 14.52 -31.15
CA GLY A 365 -7.15 13.82 -30.55
C GLY A 365 -6.05 13.56 -31.58
N ARG A 366 -4.79 13.66 -31.14
CA ARG A 366 -3.57 13.36 -31.88
C ARG A 366 -3.01 12.02 -31.44
N TYR A 367 -2.56 11.19 -32.37
CA TYR A 367 -2.02 9.84 -32.09
C TYR A 367 -0.55 9.72 -32.49
N TRP A 368 0.24 9.00 -31.70
CA TRP A 368 1.64 8.69 -32.04
C TRP A 368 1.95 7.20 -31.93
N GLY A 369 1.24 6.47 -31.07
CA GLY A 369 1.41 5.03 -30.90
C GLY A 369 0.26 4.27 -31.53
N LEU A 370 0.57 3.24 -32.30
CA LEU A 370 -0.39 2.30 -32.88
C LEU A 370 0.00 0.86 -32.54
N HIS A 371 -0.99 0.01 -32.28
CA HIS A 371 -0.80 -1.44 -32.25
C HIS A 371 -2.10 -2.17 -32.61
N ALA A 372 -1.97 -3.31 -33.27
CA ALA A 372 -3.10 -4.15 -33.64
C ALA A 372 -3.23 -5.34 -32.71
N LEU A 373 -4.45 -5.86 -32.57
CA LEU A 373 -4.68 -7.15 -31.91
C LEU A 373 -5.69 -7.96 -32.71
N GLY A 374 -5.25 -9.14 -33.17
CA GLY A 374 -6.07 -10.04 -33.98
C GLY A 374 -6.53 -9.41 -35.30
N ASP A 375 -7.71 -9.81 -35.76
CA ASP A 375 -8.26 -9.39 -37.06
C ASP A 375 -9.15 -8.14 -37.02
N ASP A 376 -9.52 -7.67 -35.82
CA ASP A 376 -10.58 -6.68 -35.65
C ASP A 376 -10.13 -5.41 -34.93
N SER A 377 -9.05 -5.42 -34.14
CA SER A 377 -8.76 -4.33 -33.18
C SER A 377 -7.52 -3.52 -33.56
N LEU A 378 -7.67 -2.19 -33.55
CA LEU A 378 -6.60 -1.20 -33.67
C LEU A 378 -6.62 -0.27 -32.46
N PHE A 379 -5.54 -0.29 -31.68
CA PHE A 379 -5.32 0.64 -30.58
C PHE A 379 -4.51 1.83 -31.09
N ALA A 380 -4.99 3.04 -30.78
CA ALA A 380 -4.31 4.29 -31.08
C ALA A 380 -4.21 5.15 -29.82
N VAL A 381 -2.99 5.57 -29.47
CA VAL A 381 -2.72 6.33 -28.25
C VAL A 381 -2.05 7.67 -28.54
N GLY A 382 -2.34 8.67 -27.72
CA GLY A 382 -1.78 10.00 -27.88
C GLY A 382 -2.29 11.03 -26.87
N SER A 383 -2.68 12.22 -27.33
CA SER A 383 -3.25 13.29 -26.49
C SER A 383 -4.35 14.10 -27.17
N THR A 384 -5.04 14.95 -26.40
CA THR A 384 -6.09 15.86 -26.87
C THR A 384 -5.61 17.04 -27.74
N GLY A 385 -4.31 17.09 -28.08
CA GLY A 385 -3.70 18.19 -28.82
C GLY A 385 -2.20 18.00 -29.00
N GLU A 386 -1.54 18.97 -29.65
CA GLU A 386 -0.08 18.94 -29.95
C GLU A 386 0.76 19.73 -28.94
N ALA A 387 0.14 20.64 -28.19
CA ALA A 387 0.82 21.50 -27.21
C ALA A 387 0.10 21.50 -25.85
N PRO A 388 0.82 21.68 -24.73
CA PRO A 388 0.23 21.72 -23.39
C PRO A 388 -0.91 22.74 -23.20
N PRO A 389 -1.88 22.46 -22.31
CA PRO A 389 -2.00 21.26 -21.48
C PRO A 389 -2.45 20.03 -22.30
N LEU A 390 -1.70 18.94 -22.18
CA LEU A 390 -1.96 17.67 -22.87
C LEU A 390 -2.68 16.70 -21.95
N THR A 391 -3.84 16.20 -22.38
CA THR A 391 -4.51 15.08 -21.70
C THR A 391 -4.24 13.80 -22.49
N PRO A 392 -3.81 12.70 -21.86
CA PRO A 392 -3.57 11.45 -22.58
C PRO A 392 -4.87 10.85 -23.11
N VAL A 393 -4.79 10.22 -24.29
CA VAL A 393 -5.92 9.50 -24.90
C VAL A 393 -5.51 8.11 -25.35
N SER A 394 -6.42 7.14 -25.19
CA SER A 394 -6.34 5.80 -25.75
C SER A 394 -7.68 5.45 -26.39
N ASN A 395 -7.64 5.09 -27.66
CA ASN A 395 -8.81 4.82 -28.48
C ASN A 395 -8.70 3.44 -29.14
N LEU A 396 -9.82 2.71 -29.16
CA LEU A 396 -9.98 1.43 -29.87
C LEU A 396 -10.85 1.63 -31.09
N PHE A 397 -10.29 1.38 -32.27
CA PHE A 397 -11.01 1.28 -33.53
C PHE A 397 -11.23 -0.20 -33.86
N THR A 398 -12.40 -0.53 -34.41
CA THR A 398 -12.69 -1.91 -34.82
C THR A 398 -13.11 -2.03 -36.28
N ARG A 399 -12.74 -3.15 -36.91
CA ARG A 399 -13.12 -3.47 -38.30
C ARG A 399 -14.62 -3.65 -38.41
N SER A 400 -15.20 -4.33 -37.43
CA SER A 400 -16.64 -4.55 -37.26
C SER A 400 -17.45 -3.24 -37.23
N ALA A 401 -16.86 -2.15 -36.73
CA ALA A 401 -17.46 -0.82 -36.70
C ALA A 401 -17.04 0.09 -37.88
N GLY A 402 -16.35 -0.46 -38.90
CA GLY A 402 -15.96 0.28 -40.10
C GLY A 402 -14.79 1.26 -39.91
N TRP A 403 -14.11 1.23 -38.76
CA TRP A 403 -13.00 2.13 -38.38
C TRP A 403 -13.35 3.60 -38.16
N ASP A 404 -14.64 3.98 -38.08
CA ASP A 404 -15.03 5.39 -38.06
C ASP A 404 -15.03 6.02 -36.66
N LEU A 405 -15.87 5.53 -35.75
CA LEU A 405 -16.00 6.06 -34.39
C LEU A 405 -15.25 5.19 -33.38
N PRO A 406 -14.14 5.68 -32.78
CA PRO A 406 -13.41 4.90 -31.79
C PRO A 406 -14.18 4.83 -30.47
N GLY A 407 -14.04 3.69 -29.80
CA GLY A 407 -14.35 3.61 -28.38
C GLY A 407 -13.19 4.14 -27.55
N ARG A 408 -13.42 5.18 -26.75
CA ARG A 408 -12.40 5.77 -25.86
C ARG A 408 -12.26 4.98 -24.56
N HIS A 409 -11.03 4.71 -24.14
CA HIS A 409 -10.73 4.17 -22.81
C HIS A 409 -10.71 5.29 -21.76
N ASN A 410 -11.15 4.95 -20.56
CA ASN A 410 -11.07 5.78 -19.38
C ASN A 410 -9.75 5.50 -18.66
N LEU A 411 -8.88 6.52 -18.56
CA LEU A 411 -7.54 6.39 -17.99
C LEU A 411 -7.56 6.81 -16.51
N GLN A 412 -7.79 5.85 -15.62
CA GLN A 412 -7.85 6.06 -14.18
C GLN A 412 -6.52 6.58 -13.64
N GLY A 413 -6.56 7.52 -12.70
CA GLY A 413 -5.34 8.10 -12.09
C GLY A 413 -4.58 9.11 -12.97
N THR A 414 -5.14 9.53 -14.11
CA THR A 414 -4.55 10.54 -15.00
C THR A 414 -5.18 11.94 -14.89
N GLY A 415 -6.09 12.14 -13.93
CA GLY A 415 -6.73 13.45 -13.68
C GLY A 415 -5.68 14.54 -13.40
N GLY A 416 -5.67 15.59 -14.21
CA GLY A 416 -4.71 16.70 -14.08
C GLY A 416 -3.30 16.41 -14.64
N TYR A 417 -3.09 15.25 -15.27
CA TYR A 417 -1.82 14.95 -15.94
C TYR A 417 -1.62 15.87 -17.15
N ASN A 418 -0.36 16.28 -17.38
CA ASN A 418 0.02 17.11 -18.52
C ASN A 418 1.06 16.37 -19.38
N GLY A 419 0.59 15.51 -20.27
CA GLY A 419 1.43 14.71 -21.16
C GLY A 419 0.60 13.77 -22.03
N GLY A 420 1.18 13.32 -23.14
CA GLY A 420 0.57 12.38 -24.06
C GLY A 420 1.15 10.97 -23.95
N LEU A 421 0.38 9.99 -24.43
CA LEU A 421 0.91 8.65 -24.72
C LEU A 421 1.66 8.68 -26.06
N ARG A 422 2.69 7.85 -26.19
CA ARG A 422 3.61 7.82 -27.34
C ARG A 422 3.66 6.46 -28.02
N ALA A 423 3.55 5.38 -27.26
CA ALA A 423 3.55 4.02 -27.79
C ALA A 423 2.52 3.15 -27.07
N VAL A 424 2.06 2.12 -27.76
CA VAL A 424 1.14 1.11 -27.24
C VAL A 424 1.58 -0.26 -27.75
N TRP A 425 1.43 -1.28 -26.91
CA TRP A 425 1.67 -2.66 -27.28
C TRP A 425 0.57 -3.54 -26.70
N ALA A 426 -0.17 -4.20 -27.59
CA ALA A 426 -1.21 -5.16 -27.20
C ALA A 426 -0.60 -6.57 -27.20
N ALA A 427 -0.14 -7.02 -26.03
CA ALA A 427 0.50 -8.34 -25.89
C ALA A 427 -0.49 -9.47 -26.15
N ASP A 428 -1.69 -9.32 -25.57
CA ASP A 428 -2.87 -10.15 -25.80
C ASP A 428 -4.14 -9.37 -25.43
N ALA A 429 -5.31 -10.01 -25.48
CA ALA A 429 -6.59 -9.37 -25.18
C ALA A 429 -6.76 -8.98 -23.71
N THR A 430 -5.98 -9.57 -22.80
CA THR A 430 -6.07 -9.34 -21.36
C THR A 430 -5.16 -8.21 -20.90
N LEU A 431 -4.10 -7.91 -21.66
CA LEU A 431 -3.10 -6.96 -21.22
C LEU A 431 -2.48 -6.15 -22.37
N ILE A 432 -2.66 -4.85 -22.26
CA ILE A 432 -2.19 -3.84 -23.20
C ILE A 432 -1.49 -2.76 -22.39
N TYR A 433 -0.30 -2.37 -22.83
CA TYR A 433 0.48 -1.31 -22.23
C TYR A 433 0.52 -0.10 -23.15
N ALA A 434 0.36 1.09 -22.59
CA ALA A 434 0.71 2.32 -23.30
C ALA A 434 1.58 3.21 -22.43
N VAL A 435 2.58 3.82 -23.06
CA VAL A 435 3.63 4.60 -22.39
C VAL A 435 3.77 5.96 -23.05
N GLY A 436 4.27 6.96 -22.32
CA GLY A 436 4.52 8.28 -22.90
C GLY A 436 5.28 9.25 -22.01
N ASP A 437 4.89 10.52 -22.10
CA ASP A 437 5.64 11.65 -21.56
C ASP A 437 5.76 11.60 -20.03
N SER A 438 6.88 12.04 -19.49
CA SER A 438 7.12 12.22 -18.04
C SER A 438 6.83 10.99 -17.16
N GLY A 439 7.14 9.79 -17.68
CA GLY A 439 6.99 8.53 -16.96
C GLY A 439 5.57 7.97 -17.01
N LEU A 440 4.71 8.47 -17.91
CA LEU A 440 3.33 7.97 -18.02
C LEU A 440 3.32 6.53 -18.49
N VAL A 441 2.76 5.64 -17.68
CA VAL A 441 2.40 4.27 -18.07
C VAL A 441 0.95 4.03 -17.69
N VAL A 442 0.18 3.47 -18.61
CA VAL A 442 -1.15 2.94 -18.36
C VAL A 442 -1.22 1.51 -18.85
N LYS A 443 -1.95 0.66 -18.13
CA LYS A 443 -2.22 -0.72 -18.53
C LYS A 443 -3.71 -1.05 -18.39
N GLY A 444 -4.19 -1.98 -19.18
CA GLY A 444 -5.56 -2.47 -19.10
C GLY A 444 -5.79 -3.60 -20.10
N SER A 445 -7.00 -4.17 -20.08
CA SER A 445 -7.39 -5.17 -21.05
C SER A 445 -7.97 -4.54 -22.31
N GLY A 446 -8.02 -5.32 -23.41
CA GLY A 446 -8.64 -4.89 -24.66
C GLY A 446 -10.18 -4.93 -24.64
N GLN A 447 -10.78 -5.54 -23.61
CA GLN A 447 -12.23 -5.67 -23.46
C GLN A 447 -12.81 -4.66 -22.46
N GLU A 448 -12.02 -4.25 -21.46
CA GLU A 448 -12.45 -3.28 -20.45
C GLU A 448 -12.22 -1.84 -20.92
N ARG A 449 -13.09 -0.94 -20.43
CA ARG A 449 -12.97 0.48 -20.73
C ARG A 449 -12.06 1.22 -19.77
N ASP A 450 -11.86 0.70 -18.56
CA ASP A 450 -11.05 1.34 -17.53
C ASP A 450 -9.62 0.80 -17.59
N TRP A 451 -8.67 1.67 -17.90
CA TRP A 451 -7.24 1.40 -17.84
C TRP A 451 -6.67 2.14 -16.64
N GLU A 452 -5.73 1.51 -15.95
CA GLU A 452 -5.11 2.06 -14.75
C GLU A 452 -3.74 2.65 -15.04
N ARG A 453 -3.42 3.76 -14.35
CA ARG A 453 -2.08 4.33 -14.37
C ARG A 453 -1.15 3.53 -13.47
N VAL A 454 -0.01 3.15 -14.01
CA VAL A 454 1.12 2.60 -13.24
C VAL A 454 2.04 3.76 -12.85
N LEU A 455 2.40 3.83 -11.57
CA LEU A 455 3.34 4.86 -11.10
C LEU A 455 4.75 4.55 -11.64
N PRO A 456 5.52 5.56 -12.07
CA PRO A 456 6.89 5.34 -12.52
C PRO A 456 7.78 4.89 -11.35
N PRO A 457 8.92 4.23 -11.64
CA PRO A 457 9.87 3.84 -10.61
C PRO A 457 10.49 5.07 -9.95
N VAL A 458 11.04 4.90 -8.74
CA VAL A 458 11.77 5.96 -8.05
C VAL A 458 13.01 6.35 -8.86
N GLY A 459 13.14 7.62 -9.22
CA GLY A 459 14.27 8.11 -10.00
C GLY A 459 13.91 9.25 -10.96
N PRO A 460 14.77 9.52 -11.95
CA PRO A 460 14.51 10.55 -12.95
C PRO A 460 13.29 10.19 -13.79
N SER A 461 12.45 11.18 -14.06
CA SER A 461 11.31 11.02 -14.96
C SER A 461 11.80 10.86 -16.40
N LEU A 462 11.42 9.75 -17.04
CA LEU A 462 11.78 9.43 -18.41
C LEU A 462 10.65 9.82 -19.38
N ASN A 463 11.00 10.28 -20.56
CA ASN A 463 10.03 10.33 -21.66
C ASN A 463 10.07 8.98 -22.38
N TYR A 464 9.03 8.17 -22.18
CA TYR A 464 8.95 6.86 -22.84
C TYR A 464 8.59 7.02 -24.30
N VAL A 465 9.25 6.22 -25.15
CA VAL A 465 9.13 6.32 -26.61
C VAL A 465 8.61 5.05 -27.26
N SER A 466 8.90 3.88 -26.68
CA SER A 466 8.40 2.60 -27.17
C SER A 466 8.25 1.60 -26.02
N VAL A 467 7.37 0.62 -26.20
CA VAL A 467 7.09 -0.45 -25.25
C VAL A 467 6.87 -1.73 -26.03
N ALA A 468 7.40 -2.84 -25.52
CA ALA A 468 7.12 -4.17 -26.02
C ALA A 468 6.77 -5.11 -24.87
N SER A 469 5.81 -6.01 -25.07
CA SER A 469 5.38 -6.95 -24.04
C SER A 469 5.23 -8.37 -24.64
N PRO A 470 5.86 -9.41 -24.04
CA PRO A 470 5.80 -10.75 -24.58
C PRO A 470 4.46 -11.38 -24.20
N PRO A 471 3.77 -12.06 -25.14
CA PRO A 471 2.48 -12.69 -24.87
C PRO A 471 2.52 -13.62 -23.66
N GLY A 472 1.48 -13.57 -22.81
CA GLY A 472 1.31 -14.50 -21.69
C GLY A 472 2.21 -14.28 -20.47
N THR A 473 3.20 -13.37 -20.52
CA THR A 473 4.13 -13.15 -19.40
C THR A 473 3.73 -12.01 -18.47
N ARG A 474 2.87 -11.10 -18.94
CA ARG A 474 2.55 -9.83 -18.25
C ARG A 474 3.76 -8.93 -17.94
N ASN A 475 4.90 -9.19 -18.57
CA ASN A 475 6.05 -8.31 -18.52
C ASN A 475 5.95 -7.24 -19.61
N ALA A 476 6.46 -6.04 -19.36
CA ALA A 476 6.66 -5.01 -20.37
C ALA A 476 8.08 -4.47 -20.29
N TYR A 477 8.70 -4.32 -21.46
CA TYR A 477 10.00 -3.68 -21.64
C TYR A 477 9.75 -2.31 -22.23
N VAL A 478 10.08 -1.27 -21.46
CA VAL A 478 9.82 0.12 -21.79
C VAL A 478 11.15 0.80 -22.05
N ILE A 479 11.28 1.43 -23.20
CA ILE A 479 12.41 2.30 -23.47
C ILE A 479 12.01 3.76 -23.36
N GLY A 480 12.89 4.55 -22.75
CA GLY A 480 12.69 5.97 -22.56
C GLY A 480 14.00 6.72 -22.54
N ASN A 481 13.90 8.04 -22.53
CA ASN A 481 15.05 8.92 -22.64
C ASN A 481 15.12 9.90 -21.47
N GLU A 482 16.28 9.94 -20.83
CA GLU A 482 16.68 10.92 -19.81
C GLU A 482 17.59 11.96 -20.47
N GLY A 483 17.01 13.07 -20.94
CA GLY A 483 17.73 14.02 -21.78
C GLY A 483 18.22 13.36 -23.06
N SER A 484 19.54 13.27 -23.24
CA SER A 484 20.16 12.61 -24.39
C SER A 484 20.53 11.14 -24.15
N THR A 485 20.16 10.55 -23.01
CA THR A 485 20.60 9.19 -22.67
C THR A 485 19.43 8.22 -22.67
N GLY A 486 19.57 7.14 -23.43
CA GLY A 486 18.63 6.04 -23.47
C GLY A 486 18.59 5.21 -22.18
N ARG A 487 17.41 4.71 -21.85
CA ARG A 487 17.15 3.83 -20.71
C ARG A 487 16.19 2.72 -21.12
N LEU A 488 16.44 1.52 -20.60
CA LEU A 488 15.54 0.38 -20.66
C LEU A 488 15.05 0.07 -19.24
N GLN A 489 13.75 -0.12 -19.08
CA GLN A 489 13.12 -0.52 -17.83
C GLN A 489 12.21 -1.72 -18.07
N ARG A 490 12.06 -2.57 -17.06
CA ARG A 490 11.19 -3.73 -17.09
C ARG A 490 10.10 -3.54 -16.04
N LEU A 491 8.85 -3.76 -16.45
CA LEU A 491 7.68 -3.77 -15.58
C LEU A 491 7.15 -5.20 -15.54
N THR A 492 7.01 -5.75 -14.35
CA THR A 492 6.51 -7.11 -14.08
C THR A 492 5.14 -7.02 -13.38
N PRO A 493 4.45 -8.14 -13.13
CA PRO A 493 3.26 -8.17 -12.28
C PRO A 493 3.52 -7.69 -10.85
N ALA A 494 4.71 -7.95 -10.30
CA ALA A 494 5.10 -7.59 -8.94
C ALA A 494 5.53 -6.11 -8.83
N GLY A 495 6.07 -5.52 -9.89
CA GLY A 495 6.51 -4.12 -9.83
C GLY A 495 7.50 -3.75 -10.93
N TRP A 496 8.19 -2.62 -10.74
CA TRP A 496 9.30 -2.25 -11.61
C TRP A 496 10.52 -3.07 -11.24
N ALA A 497 11.10 -3.73 -12.22
CA ALA A 497 12.24 -4.62 -12.05
C ALA A 497 13.45 -4.16 -12.84
N LYS A 498 14.63 -4.71 -12.51
CA LYS A 498 15.82 -4.52 -13.35
C LYS A 498 15.61 -5.16 -14.72
N ALA A 499 15.98 -4.42 -15.75
CA ALA A 499 16.07 -4.93 -17.11
C ALA A 499 17.50 -5.43 -17.41
N PRO A 500 17.70 -6.23 -18.48
CA PRO A 500 19.03 -6.53 -18.98
C PRO A 500 19.85 -5.25 -19.18
N ALA A 501 21.06 -5.24 -18.65
CA ALA A 501 21.89 -4.04 -18.63
C ALA A 501 22.62 -3.85 -19.96
N PHE A 502 22.67 -2.62 -20.45
CA PHE A 502 23.58 -2.25 -21.53
C PHE A 502 25.04 -2.38 -21.08
N THR A 503 25.95 -2.51 -22.04
CA THR A 503 27.39 -2.37 -21.79
C THR A 503 27.67 -1.03 -21.09
N PRO A 504 28.54 -1.00 -20.05
CA PRO A 504 28.89 0.26 -19.39
C PRO A 504 29.32 1.35 -20.37
N GLY A 505 28.66 2.52 -20.29
CA GLY A 505 28.88 3.65 -21.20
C GLY A 505 27.93 3.70 -22.40
N GLU A 506 27.08 2.70 -22.57
CA GLU A 506 26.03 2.64 -23.61
C GLU A 506 24.64 2.54 -22.97
N PRO A 507 23.58 3.01 -23.66
CA PRO A 507 23.62 3.85 -24.84
C PRO A 507 23.98 5.30 -24.45
N GLY A 508 24.89 5.92 -25.21
CA GLY A 508 25.27 7.33 -25.02
C GLY A 508 24.32 8.33 -25.70
N ALA A 509 23.23 7.83 -26.29
CA ALA A 509 22.27 8.60 -27.09
C ALA A 509 20.83 8.11 -26.83
N PRO A 510 19.80 8.83 -27.31
CA PRO A 510 18.42 8.40 -27.18
C PRO A 510 18.12 7.06 -27.87
N LEU A 511 17.33 6.22 -27.22
CA LEU A 511 16.69 5.06 -27.85
C LEU A 511 15.43 5.50 -28.60
N ARG A 512 15.04 4.72 -29.61
CA ARG A 512 13.91 5.05 -30.49
C ARG A 512 12.83 3.99 -30.52
N ASP A 513 13.22 2.73 -30.63
CA ASP A 513 12.23 1.66 -30.77
C ASP A 513 12.72 0.33 -30.20
N ILE A 514 11.76 -0.50 -29.79
CA ILE A 514 11.97 -1.85 -29.28
C ILE A 514 10.98 -2.81 -29.95
N ALA A 515 11.48 -3.94 -30.41
CA ALA A 515 10.66 -5.05 -30.91
C ALA A 515 11.07 -6.35 -30.23
N MET A 516 10.09 -7.20 -29.95
CA MET A 516 10.31 -8.39 -29.14
C MET A 516 9.47 -9.57 -29.63
N THR A 517 10.02 -10.76 -29.48
CA THR A 517 9.34 -12.03 -29.73
C THR A 517 9.15 -12.84 -28.44
N SER A 518 10.04 -12.68 -27.47
CA SER A 518 9.95 -13.28 -26.13
C SER A 518 10.72 -12.45 -25.09
N SER A 519 10.53 -12.73 -23.80
CA SER A 519 11.35 -12.10 -22.74
C SER A 519 12.86 -12.37 -22.89
N SER A 520 13.23 -13.39 -23.66
CA SER A 520 14.61 -13.76 -23.99
C SER A 520 14.97 -13.49 -25.45
N ASP A 521 14.23 -12.65 -26.18
CA ASP A 521 14.57 -12.28 -27.56
C ASP A 521 13.94 -10.94 -27.94
N PHE A 522 14.72 -9.86 -27.80
CA PHE A 522 14.30 -8.52 -28.20
C PHE A 522 15.43 -7.68 -28.78
N TRP A 523 15.01 -6.69 -29.58
CA TRP A 523 15.86 -5.83 -30.38
C TRP A 523 15.55 -4.37 -30.06
N ILE A 524 16.59 -3.55 -29.89
CA ILE A 524 16.46 -2.12 -29.60
C ILE A 524 17.32 -1.33 -30.57
N VAL A 525 16.82 -0.16 -31.00
CA VAL A 525 17.55 0.77 -31.88
C VAL A 525 17.58 2.18 -31.30
N GLY A 526 18.59 2.97 -31.67
CA GLY A 526 18.77 4.33 -31.18
C GLY A 526 19.66 5.23 -32.04
N ASP A 527 19.80 6.46 -31.58
CA ASP A 527 20.47 7.56 -32.28
C ASP A 527 22.00 7.48 -32.24
N ASP A 528 22.56 6.61 -31.38
CA ASP A 528 23.99 6.25 -31.38
C ASP A 528 24.38 5.42 -32.61
N GLY A 529 23.38 5.02 -33.38
CA GLY A 529 23.49 4.22 -34.57
C GLY A 529 23.84 2.77 -34.32
N HIS A 530 23.47 2.29 -33.13
CA HIS A 530 23.59 0.90 -32.74
C HIS A 530 22.26 0.17 -32.86
N VAL A 531 22.37 -1.13 -33.11
CA VAL A 531 21.30 -2.09 -32.90
C VAL A 531 21.73 -2.96 -31.74
N TYR A 532 20.87 -3.11 -30.75
CA TYR A 532 21.09 -3.93 -29.57
C TYR A 532 20.21 -5.17 -29.64
N HIS A 533 20.73 -6.32 -29.19
CA HIS A 533 20.00 -7.60 -29.17
C HIS A 533 20.21 -8.33 -27.85
N PHE A 534 19.16 -8.95 -27.32
CA PHE A 534 19.20 -9.76 -26.11
C PHE A 534 18.56 -11.14 -26.34
N PRO A 535 19.23 -12.25 -25.96
CA PRO A 535 20.65 -12.34 -25.63
C PRO A 535 21.46 -12.35 -26.93
N GLU A 536 22.56 -11.60 -26.97
CA GLU A 536 23.56 -11.80 -28.01
C GLU A 536 24.61 -12.80 -27.48
N SER A 537 24.70 -13.96 -28.13
CA SER A 537 25.63 -15.04 -27.77
C SER A 537 27.09 -14.66 -28.02
#